data_AF-A0A2K4KKB1-F1
#
_entry.id   AF-A0A2K4KKB1-F1
#
_cell.length_a   1.000
_cell.length_b   1.000
_cell.length_c   1.000
_cell.angle_alpha   90.00
_cell.angle_beta   90.00
_cell.angle_gamma   90.00
#
_symmetry.space_group_name_H-M   'P 1'
#
loop_
_entity.id
_entity.type
_entity.pdbx_description
1 polymer ?
#
loop_
_entity_poly.entity_id
_entity_poly.type
_entity_poly.pdbx_seq_one_letter_code
_entity_poly.pdbx_strand_id
1 'polypeptide(L)'
;MLLQLARPTRIVMWHGGRQWDGASEIRPGRKGGTEQGPGIYCTNHYLAARRYAKEEGQVRKLELEPRLLLESAALPLQTVERFVRDNTPKRVHKQLLGELRKASSETDLSKRILIGDAPHCPAESILNLCVAAELAHGARGLALATLFIVNGIDASLQRINGNEVWGVIFNPACIKSNTPADPDQVDAEQYQLPDPLQSLEQGA
;
A
#
# COMPACT_ATOMS: atom_id res chain seq x y z
N MET A 1 -22.54 13.10 -14.75
CA MET A 1 -21.23 13.25 -15.42
C MET A 1 -20.56 11.90 -15.35
N LEU A 2 -20.60 11.13 -16.43
CA LEU A 2 -19.96 9.81 -16.51
C LEU A 2 -18.45 10.03 -16.55
N LEU A 3 -17.76 9.64 -15.48
CA LEU A 3 -16.31 9.50 -15.48
C LEU A 3 -15.95 8.52 -16.60
N GLN A 4 -15.26 9.03 -17.61
CA GLN A 4 -14.59 8.22 -18.62
C GLN A 4 -13.62 7.32 -17.84
N LEU A 5 -13.97 6.03 -17.72
CA LEU A 5 -13.15 5.06 -17.00
C LEU A 5 -11.82 4.93 -17.75
N ALA A 6 -10.81 5.64 -17.27
CA ALA A 6 -9.43 5.35 -17.63
C ALA A 6 -9.21 3.85 -17.44
N ARG A 7 -8.53 3.20 -18.41
CA ARG A 7 -8.19 1.78 -18.26
C ARG A 7 -7.43 1.62 -16.94
N PRO A 8 -7.76 0.62 -16.11
CA PRO A 8 -7.02 0.40 -14.88
C PRO A 8 -5.53 0.22 -15.20
N THR A 9 -4.68 0.98 -14.52
CA THR A 9 -3.23 0.89 -14.74
C THR A 9 -2.76 -0.48 -14.30
N ARG A 10 -2.26 -1.26 -15.27
CA ARG A 10 -1.68 -2.57 -14.99
C ARG A 10 -0.26 -2.37 -14.46
N ILE A 11 -0.02 -2.84 -13.25
CA ILE A 11 1.26 -2.75 -12.55
C ILE A 11 1.79 -4.17 -12.36
N VAL A 12 3.07 -4.39 -12.66
CA VAL A 12 3.70 -5.71 -12.49
C VAL A 12 4.82 -5.57 -11.46
N MET A 13 4.80 -6.43 -10.44
CA MET A 13 5.77 -6.38 -9.34
C MET A 13 6.15 -7.80 -8.88
N TRP A 14 7.30 -7.92 -8.24
CA TRP A 14 7.76 -9.13 -7.58
C TRP A 14 7.36 -9.14 -6.10
N HIS A 15 6.83 -10.26 -5.64
CA HIS A 15 6.63 -10.55 -4.23
C HIS A 15 7.57 -11.68 -3.81
N GLY A 16 8.25 -11.53 -2.68
CA GLY A 16 9.04 -12.61 -2.09
C GLY A 16 8.57 -12.87 -0.67
N GLY A 17 8.30 -14.14 -0.37
CA GLY A 17 7.80 -14.54 0.94
C GLY A 17 7.80 -16.05 1.10
N ARG A 18 7.18 -16.52 2.18
CA ARG A 18 6.88 -17.95 2.34
C ARG A 18 5.96 -18.41 1.21
N GLN A 19 5.97 -19.72 0.96
CA GLN A 19 5.09 -20.33 -0.02
C GLN A 19 3.64 -19.84 0.17
N TRP A 20 3.06 -19.36 -0.91
CA TRP A 20 1.73 -18.77 -0.94
C TRP A 20 0.79 -19.71 -1.68
N ASP A 21 0.19 -20.61 -0.91
CA ASP A 21 -0.85 -21.51 -1.39
C ASP A 21 -2.23 -20.91 -1.08
N GLY A 22 -3.13 -20.89 -2.05
CA GLY A 22 -4.50 -20.39 -1.91
C GLY A 22 -4.69 -18.91 -2.28
N ALA A 23 -5.85 -18.35 -1.89
CA ALA A 23 -6.23 -16.99 -2.24
C ALA A 23 -5.34 -15.95 -1.55
N SER A 24 -5.18 -14.79 -2.18
CA SER A 24 -4.42 -13.71 -1.58
C SER A 24 -5.18 -13.09 -0.41
N GLU A 25 -4.56 -13.04 0.78
CA GLU A 25 -5.18 -12.50 2.00
C GLU A 25 -4.20 -11.64 2.79
N ILE A 26 -4.71 -10.63 3.50
CA ILE A 26 -3.92 -9.86 4.46
C ILE A 26 -3.96 -10.58 5.79
N ARG A 27 -2.78 -11.03 6.22
CA ARG A 27 -2.60 -11.64 7.54
C ARG A 27 -2.18 -10.59 8.56
N PRO A 28 -2.57 -10.75 9.84
CA PRO A 28 -2.08 -9.88 10.90
C PRO A 28 -0.54 -9.96 10.98
N GLY A 29 0.13 -8.82 10.77
CA GLY A 29 1.58 -8.71 10.94
C GLY A 29 2.00 -8.88 12.40
N ARG A 30 3.22 -9.37 12.64
CA ARG A 30 3.84 -9.39 13.96
C ARG A 30 4.41 -8.01 14.31
N LYS A 31 4.44 -7.68 15.60
CA LYS A 31 5.12 -6.47 16.08
C LYS A 31 6.59 -6.48 15.65
N GLY A 32 7.09 -5.36 15.13
CA GLY A 32 8.45 -5.23 14.61
C GLY A 32 8.71 -5.92 13.27
N GLY A 33 7.68 -6.49 12.62
CA GLY A 33 7.80 -7.18 11.34
C GLY A 33 7.18 -6.45 10.14
N THR A 34 6.52 -5.30 10.36
CA THR A 34 5.87 -4.50 9.30
C THR A 34 6.49 -3.10 9.28
N GLU A 35 7.49 -2.90 8.43
CA GLU A 35 8.22 -1.63 8.36
C GLU A 35 7.45 -0.54 7.60
N GLN A 36 6.54 -0.93 6.68
CA GLN A 36 5.80 0.02 5.83
C GLN A 36 4.27 -0.06 5.99
N GLY A 37 3.78 -0.88 6.93
CA GLY A 37 2.36 -1.03 7.24
C GLY A 37 1.77 -2.41 6.99
N PRO A 38 0.44 -2.55 7.09
CA PRO A 38 -0.25 -3.80 6.87
C PRO A 38 -0.40 -4.08 5.37
N GLY A 39 -0.11 -5.30 4.92
CA GLY A 39 -0.38 -5.69 3.54
C GLY A 39 0.59 -6.71 2.97
N ILE A 40 0.45 -6.97 1.68
CA ILE A 40 1.37 -7.80 0.91
C ILE A 40 2.44 -6.92 0.31
N TYR A 41 3.70 -7.21 0.63
CA TYR A 41 4.84 -6.43 0.20
C TYR A 41 5.34 -6.89 -1.17
N CYS A 42 5.70 -5.95 -2.03
CA CYS A 42 6.23 -6.22 -3.35
C CYS A 42 7.25 -5.17 -3.77
N THR A 43 8.02 -5.45 -4.81
CA THR A 43 9.05 -4.58 -5.36
C THR A 43 9.16 -4.82 -6.86
N ASN A 44 9.53 -3.81 -7.65
CA ASN A 44 9.84 -4.03 -9.07
C ASN A 44 11.22 -4.69 -9.29
N HIS A 45 11.98 -5.00 -8.23
CA HIS A 45 13.31 -5.58 -8.31
C HIS A 45 13.35 -7.04 -7.82
N TYR A 46 13.65 -7.99 -8.71
CA TYR A 46 13.60 -9.43 -8.42
C TYR A 46 14.54 -9.83 -7.27
N LEU A 47 15.79 -9.37 -7.29
CA LEU A 47 16.76 -9.69 -6.23
C LEU A 47 16.32 -9.17 -4.86
N ALA A 48 15.61 -8.05 -4.80
CA ALA A 48 15.06 -7.56 -3.55
C ALA A 48 13.99 -8.51 -3.04
N ALA A 49 13.02 -8.92 -3.88
CA ALA A 49 12.02 -9.93 -3.52
C ALA A 49 12.67 -11.25 -3.10
N ARG A 50 13.69 -11.73 -3.81
CA ARG A 50 14.40 -12.98 -3.49
C ARG A 50 15.00 -13.00 -2.08
N ARG A 51 15.46 -11.85 -1.54
CA ARG A 51 15.95 -11.76 -0.16
C ARG A 51 14.87 -12.02 0.89
N TYR A 52 13.60 -11.78 0.55
CA TYR A 52 12.45 -12.01 1.42
C TYR A 52 11.84 -13.41 1.25
N ALA A 53 12.10 -14.09 0.12
CA ALA A 53 11.84 -15.51 -0.08
C ALA A 53 12.90 -16.36 0.67
N LYS A 54 12.82 -16.38 2.01
CA LYS A 54 13.73 -17.16 2.87
C LYS A 54 13.32 -18.62 2.97
N GLU A 55 14.28 -19.52 3.22
CA GLU A 55 14.06 -20.97 3.44
C GLU A 55 13.32 -21.61 2.26
N GLU A 56 12.14 -22.18 2.48
CA GLU A 56 11.23 -22.76 1.47
C GLU A 56 10.34 -21.69 0.82
N GLY A 57 10.73 -20.42 0.89
CA GLY A 57 10.02 -19.30 0.28
C GLY A 57 10.14 -19.28 -1.24
N GLN A 58 9.24 -18.52 -1.88
CA GLN A 58 9.19 -18.39 -3.33
C GLN A 58 9.03 -16.92 -3.74
N VAL A 59 9.66 -16.56 -4.87
CA VAL A 59 9.40 -15.29 -5.54
C VAL A 59 8.23 -15.48 -6.51
N ARG A 60 7.31 -14.53 -6.53
CA ARG A 60 6.09 -14.57 -7.36
C ARG A 60 5.94 -13.28 -8.13
N LYS A 61 5.51 -13.39 -9.38
CA LYS A 61 5.12 -12.25 -10.23
C LYS A 61 3.67 -11.91 -9.92
N LEU A 62 3.46 -10.67 -9.48
CA LEU A 62 2.14 -10.11 -9.24
C LEU A 62 1.79 -9.19 -10.40
N GLU A 63 0.56 -9.30 -10.89
CA GLU A 63 -0.05 -8.31 -11.76
C GLU A 63 -1.20 -7.66 -11.01
N LEU A 64 -1.15 -6.34 -10.89
CA LEU A 64 -2.04 -5.52 -10.09
C LEU A 64 -2.84 -4.58 -10.98
N GLU A 65 -4.09 -4.37 -10.63
CA GLU A 65 -4.96 -3.32 -11.16
C GLU A 65 -5.61 -2.59 -9.97
N PRO A 66 -4.88 -1.69 -9.28
CA PRO A 66 -5.43 -0.94 -8.16
C PRO A 66 -6.44 0.10 -8.64
N ARG A 67 -7.53 0.28 -7.89
CA ARG A 67 -8.50 1.36 -8.12
C ARG A 67 -7.90 2.73 -7.79
N LEU A 68 -7.17 2.80 -6.67
CA LEU A 68 -6.54 4.02 -6.18
C LEU A 68 -5.29 3.67 -5.37
N LEU A 69 -4.25 4.49 -5.54
CA LEU A 69 -3.04 4.45 -4.72
C LEU A 69 -3.15 5.41 -3.55
N LEU A 70 -2.56 5.03 -2.43
CA LEU A 70 -2.56 5.78 -1.19
C LEU A 70 -2.01 7.20 -1.38
N GLU A 71 -0.89 7.32 -2.08
CA GLU A 71 -0.17 8.58 -2.31
C GLU A 71 -0.97 9.56 -3.18
N SER A 72 -1.93 9.06 -3.97
CA SER A 72 -2.81 9.87 -4.82
C SER A 72 -4.10 10.29 -4.11
N ALA A 73 -4.33 9.84 -2.88
CA ALA A 73 -5.59 10.00 -2.18
C ALA A 73 -5.51 11.01 -1.02
N ALA A 74 -6.63 11.65 -0.74
CA ALA A 74 -6.89 12.36 0.51
C ALA A 74 -8.21 11.88 1.12
N LEU A 75 -8.19 11.58 2.42
CA LEU A 75 -9.34 11.04 3.16
C LEU A 75 -10.02 12.14 3.99
N PRO A 76 -11.34 12.05 4.24
CA PRO A 76 -12.00 12.95 5.17
C PRO A 76 -11.34 12.87 6.54
N LEU A 77 -10.96 14.02 7.09
CA LEU A 77 -10.32 14.11 8.40
C LEU A 77 -11.19 13.44 9.45
N GLN A 78 -12.52 13.65 9.42
CA GLN A 78 -13.45 13.02 10.36
C GLN A 78 -13.40 11.49 10.32
N THR A 79 -13.29 10.90 9.12
CA THR A 79 -13.19 9.45 8.93
C THR A 79 -11.91 8.91 9.58
N VAL A 80 -10.79 9.60 9.37
CA VAL A 80 -9.49 9.19 9.93
C VAL A 80 -9.44 9.42 11.44
N GLU A 81 -9.99 10.52 11.95
CA GLU A 81 -10.07 10.76 13.39
C GLU A 81 -10.95 9.72 14.10
N ARG A 82 -12.07 9.31 13.48
CA ARG A 82 -12.93 8.23 14.01
C ARG A 82 -12.14 6.92 14.06
N PHE A 83 -11.42 6.57 13.00
CA PHE A 83 -10.55 5.40 13.01
C PHE A 83 -9.56 5.41 14.19
N VAL A 84 -8.89 6.55 14.44
CA VAL A 84 -7.96 6.71 15.58
C VAL A 84 -8.67 6.43 16.90
N ARG A 85 -9.85 7.00 17.13
CA ARG A 85 -10.60 6.83 18.37
C ARG A 85 -11.02 5.38 18.61
N ASP A 86 -11.41 4.69 17.54
CA ASP A 86 -11.99 3.34 17.62
C ASP A 86 -10.91 2.25 17.67
N ASN A 87 -9.75 2.46 17.04
CA ASN A 87 -8.77 1.39 16.79
C ASN A 87 -7.43 1.57 17.50
N THR A 88 -7.18 2.72 18.14
CA THR A 88 -5.88 3.01 18.79
C THR A 88 -6.00 3.26 20.29
N PRO A 89 -4.93 3.03 21.10
CA PRO A 89 -4.98 3.28 22.54
C PRO A 89 -5.22 4.76 22.89
N LYS A 90 -6.06 5.05 23.89
CA LYS A 90 -6.38 6.43 24.32
C LYS A 90 -5.15 7.31 24.58
N ARG A 91 -4.06 6.72 25.11
CA ARG A 91 -2.82 7.44 25.42
C ARG A 91 -2.16 8.13 24.21
N VAL A 92 -2.40 7.65 22.98
CA VAL A 92 -1.82 8.24 21.76
C VAL A 92 -2.78 9.20 21.05
N HIS A 93 -4.07 9.26 21.44
CA HIS A 93 -5.10 10.00 20.70
C HIS A 93 -4.74 11.47 20.53
N LYS A 94 -4.31 12.15 21.61
CA LYS A 94 -3.97 13.58 21.54
C LYS A 94 -2.91 13.87 20.49
N GLN A 95 -1.85 13.06 20.45
CA GLN A 95 -0.76 13.20 19.49
C GLN A 95 -1.25 12.92 18.07
N LEU A 96 -1.86 11.75 17.83
CA LEU A 96 -2.28 11.34 16.49
C LEU A 96 -3.32 12.29 15.90
N LEU A 97 -4.32 12.70 16.68
CA LEU A 97 -5.35 13.64 16.21
C LEU A 97 -4.76 15.03 15.93
N GLY A 98 -3.79 15.47 16.73
CA GLY A 98 -3.07 16.73 16.50
C GLY A 98 -2.33 16.73 15.17
N GLU A 99 -1.53 15.69 14.91
CA GLU A 99 -0.76 15.55 13.66
C GLU A 99 -1.68 15.42 12.43
N LEU A 100 -2.81 14.71 12.54
CA LEU A 100 -3.78 14.61 11.44
C LEU A 100 -4.42 15.95 11.10
N ARG A 101 -4.80 16.73 12.12
CA ARG A 101 -5.35 18.08 11.91
C ARG A 101 -4.34 19.01 11.27
N LYS A 102 -3.08 18.93 11.72
CA LYS A 102 -1.96 19.67 11.13
C LYS A 102 -1.78 19.30 9.65
N ALA A 103 -1.70 18.00 9.34
CA ALA A 103 -1.59 17.51 7.97
C ALA A 103 -2.77 17.96 7.09
N SER A 104 -3.98 18.03 7.66
CA SER A 104 -5.18 18.53 6.97
C SER A 104 -5.10 20.02 6.62
N SER A 105 -4.51 20.85 7.49
CA SER A 105 -4.44 22.30 7.27
C SER A 105 -3.21 22.77 6.50
N GLU A 106 -2.10 22.04 6.57
CA GLU A 106 -0.80 22.50 6.05
C GLU A 106 -0.38 21.86 4.73
N THR A 107 -1.01 20.75 4.32
CA THR A 107 -0.59 20.02 3.11
C THR A 107 -1.36 20.48 1.87
N ASP A 108 -0.65 20.72 0.77
CA ASP A 108 -1.30 20.92 -0.53
C ASP A 108 -1.92 19.61 -1.04
N LEU A 109 -3.24 19.62 -1.23
CA LEU A 109 -4.02 18.49 -1.72
C LEU A 109 -4.44 18.65 -3.19
N SER A 110 -3.99 19.68 -3.89
CA SER A 110 -4.42 20.03 -5.26
C SER A 110 -4.23 18.91 -6.29
N LYS A 111 -3.25 18.03 -6.07
CA LYS A 111 -2.92 16.88 -6.94
C LYS A 111 -3.55 15.57 -6.49
N ARG A 112 -4.42 15.59 -5.48
CA ARG A 112 -4.98 14.38 -4.87
C ARG A 112 -6.46 14.21 -5.20
N ILE A 113 -6.87 12.96 -5.26
CA ILE A 113 -8.28 12.58 -5.30
C ILE A 113 -8.86 12.76 -3.90
N LEU A 114 -9.77 13.72 -3.77
CA LEU A 114 -10.48 13.99 -2.52
C LEU A 114 -11.66 13.01 -2.39
N ILE A 115 -11.60 12.15 -1.38
CA ILE A 115 -12.64 11.16 -1.10
C ILE A 115 -13.61 11.74 -0.08
N GLY A 116 -14.92 11.72 -0.34
CA GLY A 116 -15.94 12.20 0.60
C GLY A 116 -15.85 13.69 0.94
N ASP A 117 -16.44 14.08 2.08
CA ASP A 117 -16.61 15.48 2.46
C ASP A 117 -15.37 16.06 3.18
N ALA A 118 -15.16 17.37 2.97
CA ALA A 118 -14.11 18.14 3.61
C ALA A 118 -14.35 18.35 5.13
N PRO A 119 -13.30 18.63 5.92
CA PRO A 119 -11.88 18.77 5.52
C PRO A 119 -11.18 17.42 5.27
N HIS A 120 -10.09 17.43 4.49
CA HIS A 120 -9.32 16.24 4.13
C HIS A 120 -7.90 16.27 4.67
N CYS A 121 -7.27 15.10 4.82
CA CYS A 121 -5.83 14.97 5.01
C CYS A 121 -5.24 13.96 4.01
N PRO A 122 -3.94 14.02 3.69
CA PRO A 122 -3.29 12.98 2.88
C PRO A 122 -3.54 11.59 3.47
N ALA A 123 -3.86 10.60 2.63
CA ALA A 123 -4.19 9.26 3.11
C ALA A 123 -2.99 8.57 3.77
N GLU A 124 -1.76 8.83 3.28
CA GLU A 124 -0.54 8.30 3.87
C GLU A 124 -0.22 8.88 5.25
N SER A 125 -0.82 10.02 5.65
CA SER A 125 -0.58 10.60 6.97
C SER A 125 -0.98 9.64 8.09
N ILE A 126 -2.13 8.96 7.98
CA ILE A 126 -2.53 7.98 9.01
C ILE A 126 -1.66 6.73 8.98
N LEU A 127 -1.22 6.27 7.79
CA LEU A 127 -0.31 5.14 7.68
C LEU A 127 1.00 5.44 8.41
N ASN A 128 1.64 6.56 8.07
CA ASN A 128 2.93 6.96 8.62
C ASN A 128 2.86 7.14 10.13
N LEU A 129 1.80 7.78 10.63
CA LEU A 129 1.57 7.94 12.07
C LEU A 129 1.35 6.60 12.77
N CYS A 130 0.58 5.68 12.19
CA CYS A 130 0.39 4.35 12.76
C CYS A 130 1.68 3.51 12.74
N VAL A 131 2.49 3.60 11.68
CA VAL A 131 3.79 2.90 11.61
C VAL A 131 4.74 3.47 12.68
N ALA A 132 4.90 4.79 12.74
CA ALA A 132 5.78 5.46 13.70
C ALA A 132 5.40 5.18 15.16
N ALA A 133 4.10 4.99 15.45
CA ALA A 133 3.60 4.67 16.77
C ALA A 133 3.57 3.15 17.09
N GLU A 134 4.09 2.29 16.21
CA GLU A 134 4.00 0.82 16.28
C GLU A 134 2.55 0.30 16.40
N LEU A 135 1.62 0.89 15.63
CA LEU A 135 0.19 0.56 15.62
C LEU A 135 -0.27 -0.12 14.32
N ALA A 136 0.63 -0.33 13.35
CA ALA A 136 0.31 -0.89 12.04
C ALA A 136 0.36 -2.43 11.97
N HIS A 137 0.24 -3.13 13.10
CA HIS A 137 0.37 -4.59 13.20
C HIS A 137 -0.84 -5.24 13.91
N GLY A 138 -0.95 -6.57 13.86
CA GLY A 138 -2.04 -7.33 14.47
C GLY A 138 -3.43 -6.86 14.00
N ALA A 139 -4.41 -6.84 14.92
CA ALA A 139 -5.77 -6.41 14.63
C ALA A 139 -5.87 -4.94 14.17
N ARG A 140 -4.97 -4.07 14.64
CA ARG A 140 -4.95 -2.65 14.25
C ARG A 140 -4.43 -2.47 12.83
N GLY A 141 -3.42 -3.25 12.44
CA GLY A 141 -2.96 -3.32 11.06
C GLY A 141 -4.09 -3.77 10.12
N LEU A 142 -4.86 -4.79 10.49
CA LEU A 142 -6.02 -5.22 9.71
C LEU A 142 -7.08 -4.11 9.61
N ALA A 143 -7.39 -3.43 10.72
CA ALA A 143 -8.33 -2.31 10.71
C ALA A 143 -7.84 -1.15 9.81
N LEU A 144 -6.54 -0.87 9.79
CA LEU A 144 -5.94 0.15 8.94
C LEU A 144 -6.01 -0.24 7.46
N ALA A 145 -5.72 -1.50 7.10
CA ALA A 145 -5.93 -2.00 5.74
C ALA A 145 -7.42 -1.87 5.34
N THR A 146 -8.34 -2.27 6.22
CA THR A 146 -9.78 -2.11 5.98
C THR A 146 -10.18 -0.65 5.75
N LEU A 147 -9.64 0.31 6.53
CA LEU A 147 -9.86 1.74 6.31
C LEU A 147 -9.53 2.14 4.87
N PHE A 148 -8.41 1.66 4.32
CA PHE A 148 -8.02 1.94 2.94
C PHE A 148 -8.95 1.26 1.93
N ILE A 149 -9.22 -0.03 2.10
CA ILE A 149 -10.06 -0.83 1.20
C ILE A 149 -11.46 -0.22 1.03
N VAL A 150 -12.11 0.16 2.14
CA VAL A 150 -13.48 0.72 2.12
C VAL A 150 -13.52 2.12 1.50
N ASN A 151 -12.41 2.84 1.48
CA ASN A 151 -12.26 4.12 0.78
C ASN A 151 -11.72 3.95 -0.65
N GLY A 152 -11.68 2.73 -1.20
CA GLY A 152 -11.27 2.49 -2.57
C GLY A 152 -9.75 2.45 -2.80
N ILE A 153 -8.95 2.56 -1.74
CA ILE A 153 -7.48 2.55 -1.81
C ILE A 153 -7.01 1.10 -1.72
N ASP A 154 -6.26 0.66 -2.74
CA ASP A 154 -5.88 -0.74 -2.90
C ASP A 154 -4.41 -1.01 -2.60
N ALA A 155 -3.54 -0.03 -2.80
CA ALA A 155 -2.11 -0.18 -2.59
C ALA A 155 -1.43 1.16 -2.28
N SER A 156 -0.19 1.08 -1.80
CA SER A 156 0.77 2.16 -1.67
C SER A 156 2.01 1.80 -2.48
N LEU A 157 2.59 2.78 -3.19
CA LEU A 157 3.84 2.62 -3.92
C LEU A 157 4.83 3.71 -3.54
N GLN A 158 6.06 3.31 -3.20
CA GLN A 158 7.11 4.22 -2.76
C GLN A 158 8.42 3.93 -3.47
N ARG A 159 9.02 4.96 -4.07
CA ARG A 159 10.40 4.89 -4.57
C ARG A 159 11.37 4.84 -3.39
N ILE A 160 12.23 3.83 -3.37
CA ILE A 160 13.22 3.62 -2.29
C ILE A 160 14.58 4.17 -2.69
N ASN A 161 15.09 3.78 -3.85
CA ASN A 161 16.34 4.27 -4.40
C ASN A 161 16.29 4.16 -5.93
N GLY A 162 16.91 5.09 -6.67
CA GLY A 162 16.96 5.06 -8.14
C GLY A 162 15.63 4.64 -8.79
N ASN A 163 15.63 3.47 -9.43
CA ASN A 163 14.47 2.88 -10.09
C ASN A 163 13.79 1.77 -9.28
N GLU A 164 14.22 1.51 -8.04
CA GLU A 164 13.59 0.54 -7.14
C GLU A 164 12.36 1.17 -6.47
N VAL A 165 11.20 0.57 -6.74
CA VAL A 165 9.92 0.93 -6.15
C VAL A 165 9.41 -0.24 -5.33
N TRP A 166 9.06 0.03 -4.08
CA TRP A 166 8.40 -0.91 -3.19
C TRP A 166 6.91 -0.61 -3.13
N GLY A 167 6.12 -1.64 -2.85
CA GLY A 167 4.68 -1.53 -2.75
C GLY A 167 4.11 -2.34 -1.60
N VAL A 168 3.04 -1.82 -1.03
CA VAL A 168 2.22 -2.51 -0.02
C VAL A 168 0.80 -2.61 -0.55
N ILE A 169 0.30 -3.82 -0.74
CA ILE A 169 -1.05 -4.09 -1.23
C ILE A 169 -1.99 -4.25 -0.03
N PHE A 170 -2.94 -3.32 0.09
CA PHE A 170 -4.00 -3.31 1.11
C PHE A 170 -5.25 -4.07 0.67
N ASN A 171 -5.49 -4.21 -0.63
CA ASN A 171 -6.63 -4.95 -1.14
C ASN A 171 -6.17 -6.09 -2.06
N PRO A 172 -6.16 -7.35 -1.58
CA PRO A 172 -5.78 -8.49 -2.42
C PRO A 172 -6.63 -8.64 -3.69
N ALA A 173 -7.85 -8.10 -3.75
CA ALA A 173 -8.70 -8.15 -4.93
C ALA A 173 -8.16 -7.34 -6.14
N CYS A 174 -7.16 -6.48 -5.91
CA CYS A 174 -6.46 -5.79 -7.00
C CYS A 174 -5.44 -6.71 -7.70
N ILE A 175 -5.07 -7.85 -7.10
CA ILE A 175 -4.16 -8.82 -7.71
C ILE A 175 -4.94 -9.64 -8.75
N LYS A 176 -4.61 -9.44 -10.03
CA LYS A 176 -5.24 -10.13 -11.17
C LYS A 176 -4.51 -11.41 -11.55
N SER A 177 -3.21 -11.46 -11.30
CA SER A 177 -2.39 -12.64 -11.50
C SER A 177 -1.33 -12.75 -10.41
N ASN A 178 -1.03 -13.98 -9.99
CA ASN A 178 -0.04 -14.30 -8.98
C ASN A 178 0.67 -15.61 -9.35
N THR A 179 1.71 -15.53 -10.17
CA THR A 179 2.40 -16.71 -10.70
C THR A 179 3.75 -16.92 -10.02
N PRO A 180 4.10 -18.16 -9.64
CA PRO A 180 5.46 -18.53 -9.29
C PRO A 180 6.47 -18.02 -10.32
N ALA A 181 7.60 -17.46 -9.86
CA ALA A 181 8.76 -17.27 -10.72
C ALA A 181 9.62 -18.54 -10.66
N ASP A 182 9.95 -19.09 -11.82
CA ASP A 182 11.04 -20.05 -11.93
C ASP A 182 12.37 -19.26 -11.98
N PRO A 183 13.26 -19.37 -10.98
CA PRO A 183 14.52 -18.62 -10.95
C PRO A 183 15.39 -18.80 -12.19
N ASP A 184 15.30 -19.96 -12.86
CA ASP A 184 16.09 -20.28 -14.05
C ASP A 184 15.49 -19.68 -15.33
N GLN A 185 14.26 -19.14 -15.26
CA GLN A 185 13.54 -18.51 -16.37
C GLN A 185 13.39 -16.98 -16.21
N VAL A 186 13.96 -16.39 -15.16
CA VAL A 186 13.97 -14.93 -14.99
C VAL A 186 15.12 -14.37 -15.83
N ASP A 187 14.80 -13.87 -17.02
CA ASP A 187 15.78 -13.19 -17.87
C ASP A 187 16.28 -11.89 -17.24
N ALA A 188 17.46 -11.41 -17.67
CA ALA A 188 18.07 -10.18 -17.15
C ALA A 188 17.13 -8.95 -17.23
N GLU A 189 16.26 -8.88 -18.24
CA GLU A 189 15.25 -7.82 -18.38
C GLU A 189 14.12 -7.92 -17.34
N GLN A 190 13.87 -9.10 -16.78
CA GLN A 190 12.87 -9.34 -15.76
C GLN A 190 13.42 -9.16 -14.33
N TYR A 191 14.73 -9.03 -14.17
CA TYR A 191 15.34 -8.69 -12.89
C TYR A 191 14.87 -7.32 -12.38
N GLN A 192 14.57 -6.41 -13.32
CA GLN A 192 14.04 -5.10 -13.06
C GLN A 192 12.79 -4.86 -13.91
N LEU A 193 11.63 -5.02 -13.31
CA LEU A 193 10.36 -4.72 -13.96
C LEU A 193 10.24 -3.20 -14.21
N PRO A 194 9.43 -2.80 -15.21
CA PRO A 194 9.19 -1.38 -15.51
C PRO A 194 8.82 -0.57 -14.27
N ASP A 195 9.19 0.71 -14.27
CA ASP A 195 8.85 1.61 -13.18
C ASP A 195 7.31 1.76 -13.08
N PRO A 196 6.70 1.27 -11.98
CA PRO A 196 5.25 1.30 -11.86
C PRO A 196 4.72 2.73 -11.66
N LEU A 197 5.55 3.67 -11.19
CA LEU A 197 5.18 5.07 -11.02
C LEU A 197 5.15 5.81 -12.37
N GLN A 198 6.12 5.52 -13.24
CA GLN A 198 6.14 6.10 -14.59
C GLN A 198 4.96 5.61 -15.45
N SER A 199 4.55 4.35 -15.26
CA SER A 199 3.40 3.76 -15.95
C SER A 199 2.07 4.43 -15.57
N LEU A 200 2.00 5.07 -14.39
CA LEU A 200 0.84 5.84 -13.94
C LEU A 200 0.80 7.25 -14.54
N GLU A 201 1.96 7.87 -14.75
CA GLU A 201 2.08 9.20 -15.36
C GLU A 201 1.77 9.19 -16.87
N GLN A 202 1.98 8.06 -17.55
CA GLN A 202 1.69 7.90 -18.99
C GLN A 202 0.23 7.51 -19.29
N GLY A 203 -0.54 7.12 -18.27
CA GLY A 203 -1.93 6.69 -18.40
C GLY A 203 -2.97 7.69 -17.88
N ALA A 204 -2.53 8.84 -17.34
CA ALA A 204 -3.36 9.96 -16.86
C ALA A 204 -3.44 11.08 -17.90
#